data_AF-A0A257RS46-F1
#
_entry.id   AF-A0A257RS46-F1
#
_cell.length_a   1.000
_cell.length_b   1.000
_cell.length_c   1.000
_cell.angle_alpha   90.00
_cell.angle_beta   90.00
_cell.angle_gamma   90.00
#
_symmetry.space_group_name_H-M   'P 1'
#
loop_
_entity.id
_entity.type
_entity.pdbx_description
1 polymer ?
#
loop_
_entity_poly.entity_id
_entity_poly.type
_entity_poly.pdbx_seq_one_letter_code
_entity_poly.pdbx_strand_id
1 'polypeptide(L)'
;MVERAAEHERTMLAQNALGQNIDMLRSATQAYGEARLDGDDLWFGDQRINGDFQLVDQVKAKFGGAATIFARDRRVSTNVLSAAGARAMGTRLAPGPVHDRVLGQGLSYRGVTEILGQTYISVYEPILRDNQVIGVLFVGVPSASITGSSTKSAPTKPCFKAIMANVENLGVIGAGQLAAAEIAVAKRQEADDITRRLAAEQQTVARSQTLAITAIAAGLEQLEAGNLTYRIDSVLPGSYEKLGRDFNGAITKLQTTMAAIATSSAGVRSGASEITHASDDMARRTEQQAATLEETAAAMEQITATVRTTALRSSDARDLAASAGQDAKHSSDVVLETVNAMSAIEGSSRQIDKIVGLIDEIAFQTNLLALNAGIEAARAGDAGRGFVVVATEVRALAQRSAKAAKEIQGLITASGQQVAVGVRLVGETGQALGRIADQVTRLNVLITDIAASASEQSTGLHEVNTAVSQMDQVTQQNAAMVEQATAASHGLANEATELARLVEQFIIDNGTPPPVIQHPVERRNLATRPFATAPVKQRAKPAPVVAKGKPKLVAISSSDPAWQEF
;
A
#
# COMPACT_ATOMS: atom_id res chain seq x y z
N MET A 1 52.80 69.46 -7.40
CA MET A 1 51.97 68.25 -7.54
C MET A 1 50.87 68.15 -6.48
N VAL A 2 51.12 68.54 -5.22
CA VAL A 2 50.09 68.55 -4.16
C VAL A 2 48.95 69.55 -4.42
N GLU A 3 49.23 70.70 -5.05
CA GLU A 3 48.22 71.72 -5.37
C GLU A 3 47.27 71.31 -6.52
N ARG A 4 47.79 70.61 -7.56
CA ARG A 4 46.97 70.03 -8.64
C ARG A 4 46.12 68.84 -8.16
N ALA A 5 46.59 68.07 -7.18
CA ALA A 5 45.83 66.97 -6.60
C ALA A 5 44.66 67.49 -5.73
N ALA A 6 44.90 68.53 -4.91
CA ALA A 6 43.86 69.18 -4.12
C ALA A 6 42.82 69.92 -5.01
N GLU A 7 43.24 70.48 -6.14
CA GLU A 7 42.34 71.12 -7.11
C GLU A 7 41.48 70.08 -7.86
N HIS A 8 42.04 68.91 -8.19
CA HIS A 8 41.32 67.81 -8.81
C HIS A 8 40.31 67.15 -7.84
N GLU A 9 40.70 66.94 -6.58
CA GLU A 9 39.82 66.38 -5.53
C GLU A 9 38.64 67.33 -5.21
N ARG A 10 38.88 68.64 -5.17
CA ARG A 10 37.83 69.66 -5.00
C ARG A 10 36.88 69.73 -6.21
N THR A 11 37.40 69.57 -7.42
CA THR A 11 36.59 69.53 -8.64
C THR A 11 35.72 68.28 -8.68
N MET A 12 36.23 67.14 -8.22
CA MET A 12 35.48 65.88 -8.11
C MET A 12 34.36 65.97 -7.06
N LEU A 13 34.61 66.55 -5.88
CA LEU A 13 33.59 66.78 -4.85
C LEU A 13 32.49 67.73 -5.34
N ALA A 14 32.86 68.82 -6.02
CA ALA A 14 31.91 69.75 -6.62
C ALA A 14 31.06 69.08 -7.73
N GLN A 15 31.67 68.22 -8.57
CA GLN A 15 30.94 67.49 -9.60
C GLN A 15 29.96 66.45 -9.03
N ASN A 16 30.32 65.78 -7.94
CA ASN A 16 29.43 64.83 -7.26
C ASN A 16 28.23 65.56 -6.61
N ALA A 17 28.48 66.67 -5.92
CA ALA A 17 27.42 67.52 -5.36
C ALA A 17 26.48 68.06 -6.46
N LEU A 18 27.02 68.46 -7.62
CA LEU A 18 26.22 68.89 -8.77
C LEU A 18 25.36 67.76 -9.37
N GLY A 19 25.88 66.53 -9.39
CA GLY A 19 25.11 65.34 -9.78
C GLY A 19 23.88 65.12 -8.90
N GLN A 20 24.09 65.12 -7.57
CA GLN A 20 22.99 64.96 -6.61
C GLN A 20 21.96 66.11 -6.72
N ASN A 21 22.42 67.34 -6.97
CA ASN A 21 21.55 68.50 -7.14
C ASN A 21 20.67 68.39 -8.39
N ILE A 22 21.25 68.01 -9.54
CA ILE A 22 20.49 67.91 -10.78
C ILE A 22 19.51 66.74 -10.74
N ASP A 23 19.90 65.62 -10.14
CA ASP A 23 19.03 64.45 -10.02
C ASP A 23 17.86 64.73 -9.07
N MET A 24 18.09 65.40 -7.94
CA MET A 24 17.00 65.81 -7.05
C MET A 24 16.04 66.78 -7.75
N LEU A 25 16.56 67.79 -8.46
CA LEU A 25 15.74 68.75 -9.19
C LEU A 25 14.92 68.06 -10.31
N ARG A 26 15.56 67.17 -11.09
CA ARG A 26 14.92 66.39 -12.14
C ARG A 26 13.82 65.50 -11.57
N SER A 27 14.13 64.67 -10.58
CA SER A 27 13.16 63.77 -9.95
C SER A 27 12.00 64.54 -9.32
N ALA A 28 12.26 65.68 -8.67
CA ALA A 28 11.21 66.49 -8.06
C ALA A 28 10.32 67.16 -9.10
N THR A 29 10.86 67.60 -10.24
CA THR A 29 10.04 68.12 -11.36
C THR A 29 9.23 67.02 -12.05
N GLN A 30 9.82 65.85 -12.29
CA GLN A 30 9.13 64.69 -12.89
C GLN A 30 8.03 64.13 -12.00
N ALA A 31 8.14 64.26 -10.67
CA ALA A 31 7.10 63.86 -9.73
C ALA A 31 5.79 64.65 -9.91
N TYR A 32 5.83 65.85 -10.48
CA TYR A 32 4.62 66.63 -10.80
C TYR A 32 3.94 66.18 -12.10
N GLY A 33 4.59 65.36 -12.94
CA GLY A 33 4.06 64.84 -14.20
C GLY A 33 4.88 65.27 -15.43
N GLU A 34 4.34 65.02 -16.62
CA GLU A 34 5.02 65.36 -17.87
C GLU A 34 5.15 66.88 -18.07
N ALA A 35 6.29 67.32 -18.62
CA ALA A 35 6.54 68.72 -18.90
C ALA A 35 5.77 69.19 -20.14
N ARG A 36 5.10 70.34 -20.05
CA ARG A 36 4.43 71.02 -21.16
C ARG A 36 4.66 72.53 -21.12
N LEU A 37 4.65 73.16 -22.28
CA LEU A 37 4.68 74.60 -22.42
C LEU A 37 3.28 75.08 -22.84
N ASP A 38 2.71 76.02 -22.09
CA ASP A 38 1.46 76.72 -22.45
C ASP A 38 1.75 78.22 -22.52
N GLY A 39 1.78 78.77 -23.74
CA GLY A 39 2.31 80.10 -24.01
C GLY A 39 3.79 80.23 -23.62
N ASP A 40 4.07 81.13 -22.66
CA ASP A 40 5.41 81.36 -22.07
C ASP A 40 5.57 80.65 -20.70
N ASP A 41 4.55 79.93 -20.24
CA ASP A 41 4.56 79.25 -18.94
C ASP A 41 4.95 77.77 -19.06
N LEU A 42 5.90 77.37 -18.22
CA LEU A 42 6.33 75.97 -18.10
C LEU A 42 5.53 75.28 -16.99
N TRP A 43 4.95 74.14 -17.33
CA TRP A 43 4.16 73.30 -16.44
C TRP A 43 4.74 71.89 -16.37
N PHE A 44 4.64 71.27 -15.20
CA PHE A 44 4.82 69.82 -15.04
C PHE A 44 3.50 69.26 -14.49
N GLY A 45 2.82 68.42 -15.28
CA GLY A 45 1.44 68.02 -15.01
C GLY A 45 0.52 69.23 -14.81
N ASP A 46 -0.05 69.36 -13.61
CA ASP A 46 -0.94 70.47 -13.21
C ASP A 46 -0.22 71.59 -12.46
N GLN A 47 1.08 71.47 -12.18
CA GLN A 47 1.86 72.46 -11.45
C GLN A 47 2.53 73.48 -12.38
N ARG A 48 2.27 74.77 -12.17
CA ARG A 48 2.95 75.89 -12.86
C ARG A 48 4.29 76.19 -12.20
N ILE A 49 5.39 76.08 -12.95
CA ILE A 49 6.75 76.31 -12.42
C ILE A 49 7.13 77.79 -12.43
N ASN A 50 6.52 78.58 -13.29
CA ASN A 50 6.81 80.01 -13.40
C ASN A 50 6.49 80.74 -12.09
N GLY A 51 7.53 81.16 -11.38
CA GLY A 51 7.42 81.81 -10.07
C GLY A 51 7.33 80.86 -8.86
N ASP A 52 7.37 79.54 -9.07
CA ASP A 52 7.44 78.57 -7.97
C ASP A 52 8.89 78.31 -7.56
N PHE A 53 9.25 78.75 -6.37
CA PHE A 53 10.63 78.66 -5.85
C PHE A 53 10.86 77.48 -4.91
N GLN A 54 9.84 76.69 -4.58
CA GLN A 54 9.97 75.65 -3.55
C GLN A 54 11.03 74.60 -3.93
N LEU A 55 11.03 74.16 -5.18
CA LEU A 55 11.99 73.18 -5.68
C LEU A 55 13.44 73.69 -5.66
N VAL A 56 13.66 74.90 -6.20
CA VAL A 56 15.02 75.48 -6.30
C VAL A 56 15.56 75.86 -4.92
N ASP A 57 14.71 76.24 -3.97
CA ASP A 57 15.13 76.52 -2.59
C ASP A 57 15.43 75.24 -1.79
N GLN A 58 14.70 74.14 -2.06
CA GLN A 58 15.01 72.84 -1.46
C GLN A 58 16.39 72.32 -1.86
N VAL A 59 16.82 72.54 -3.11
CA VAL A 59 18.19 72.19 -3.57
C VAL A 59 19.24 72.96 -2.76
N LYS A 60 19.02 74.26 -2.52
CA LYS A 60 19.92 75.08 -1.69
C LYS A 60 19.95 74.61 -0.24
N ALA A 61 18.79 74.27 0.33
CA ALA A 61 18.68 73.82 1.71
C ALA A 61 19.34 72.45 1.96
N LYS A 62 19.19 71.50 1.02
CA LYS A 62 19.73 70.13 1.16
C LYS A 62 21.19 69.99 0.76
N PHE A 63 21.64 70.76 -0.23
CA PHE A 63 22.93 70.51 -0.87
C PHE A 63 23.76 71.78 -1.13
N GLY A 64 23.29 72.96 -0.73
CA GLY A 64 24.03 74.23 -0.82
C GLY A 64 24.21 74.79 -2.23
N GLY A 65 23.62 74.18 -3.26
CA GLY A 65 23.77 74.58 -4.66
C GLY A 65 22.77 75.66 -5.12
N ALA A 66 23.20 76.45 -6.10
CA ALA A 66 22.29 77.26 -6.92
C ALA A 66 21.51 76.36 -7.88
N ALA A 67 20.22 76.63 -8.05
CA ALA A 67 19.31 75.89 -8.91
C ALA A 67 18.43 76.87 -9.69
N THR A 68 18.17 76.54 -10.95
CA THR A 68 17.37 77.37 -11.85
C THR A 68 16.65 76.51 -12.87
N ILE A 69 15.41 76.87 -13.18
CA ILE A 69 14.62 76.31 -14.26
C ILE A 69 14.36 77.41 -15.30
N PHE A 70 14.63 77.08 -16.56
CA PHE A 70 14.35 77.93 -17.71
C PHE A 70 13.21 77.33 -18.53
N ALA A 71 12.29 78.19 -18.98
CA ALA A 71 11.33 77.87 -20.04
C ALA A 71 11.94 78.40 -21.34
N ARG A 72 12.25 77.50 -22.28
CA ARG A 72 13.16 77.80 -23.41
C ARG A 72 14.47 78.43 -22.91
N ASP A 73 14.72 79.69 -23.24
CA ASP A 73 15.89 80.47 -22.83
C ASP A 73 15.62 81.38 -21.62
N ARG A 74 14.38 81.52 -21.16
CA ARG A 74 13.98 82.48 -20.12
C ARG A 74 13.94 81.87 -18.74
N ARG A 75 14.55 82.53 -17.76
CA ARG A 75 14.57 82.08 -16.36
C ARG A 75 13.19 82.21 -15.70
N VAL A 76 12.58 81.09 -15.32
CA VAL A 76 11.21 81.05 -14.77
C VAL A 76 11.14 80.66 -13.30
N SER A 77 12.17 80.00 -12.76
CA SER A 77 12.32 79.76 -11.31
C SER A 77 13.80 79.71 -10.96
N THR A 78 14.23 80.42 -9.91
CA THR A 78 15.65 80.47 -9.52
C THR A 78 15.86 80.83 -8.06
N ASN A 79 16.92 80.30 -7.48
CA ASN A 79 17.46 80.73 -6.19
C ASN A 79 18.73 81.60 -6.32
N VAL A 80 19.13 81.94 -7.56
CA VAL A 80 20.26 82.83 -7.87
C VAL A 80 19.80 84.28 -7.71
N LEU A 81 20.57 85.05 -6.94
CA LEU A 81 20.30 86.47 -6.69
C LEU A 81 21.12 87.35 -7.64
N SER A 82 20.56 88.49 -8.02
CA SER A 82 21.26 89.53 -8.76
C SER A 82 22.15 90.37 -7.82
N ALA A 83 22.97 91.26 -8.39
CA ALA A 83 23.78 92.22 -7.61
C ALA A 83 22.93 93.15 -6.70
N ALA A 84 21.63 93.29 -6.97
CA ALA A 84 20.68 94.06 -6.17
C ALA A 84 19.95 93.22 -5.08
N GLY A 85 20.32 91.94 -4.91
CA GLY A 85 19.75 91.05 -3.88
C GLY A 85 18.39 90.43 -4.21
N ALA A 86 17.77 90.78 -5.35
CA ALA A 86 16.55 90.16 -5.84
C ALA A 86 16.81 88.86 -6.63
N ARG A 87 15.87 87.91 -6.62
CA ARG A 87 15.96 86.70 -7.48
C ARG A 87 16.05 87.11 -8.94
N ALA A 88 16.96 86.50 -9.68
CA ALA A 88 17.26 86.85 -11.06
C ALA A 88 16.20 86.34 -12.07
N MET A 89 14.93 86.57 -11.79
CA MET A 89 13.80 86.13 -12.61
C MET A 89 13.76 86.83 -13.96
N GLY A 90 13.35 86.13 -15.01
CA GLY A 90 13.15 86.68 -16.35
C GLY A 90 14.41 86.96 -17.16
N THR A 91 15.61 86.79 -16.60
CA THR A 91 16.87 86.89 -17.38
C THR A 91 16.96 85.74 -18.38
N ARG A 92 17.48 86.00 -19.59
CA ARG A 92 17.71 84.95 -20.59
C ARG A 92 19.06 84.26 -20.40
N LEU A 93 19.14 83.01 -20.83
CA LEU A 93 20.40 82.28 -20.93
C LEU A 93 21.29 82.96 -21.98
N ALA A 94 22.54 83.28 -21.62
CA ALA A 94 23.45 83.98 -22.52
C ALA A 94 23.79 83.12 -23.75
N PRO A 95 23.86 83.71 -24.97
CA PRO A 95 24.35 83.00 -26.15
C PRO A 95 25.79 82.51 -25.93
N GLY A 96 26.08 81.26 -26.28
CA GLY A 96 27.40 80.64 -26.08
C GLY A 96 27.36 79.11 -26.11
N PRO A 97 28.47 78.43 -25.79
CA PRO A 97 28.59 76.96 -25.90
C PRO A 97 27.53 76.17 -25.11
N VAL A 98 27.02 76.74 -24.01
CA VAL A 98 25.95 76.14 -23.20
C VAL A 98 24.60 76.26 -23.91
N HIS A 99 24.30 77.45 -24.44
CA HIS A 99 23.07 77.71 -25.18
C HIS A 99 22.97 76.78 -26.40
N ASP A 100 24.03 76.70 -27.20
CA ASP A 100 24.03 75.92 -28.44
C ASP A 100 23.94 74.40 -28.17
N ARG A 101 24.61 73.92 -27.12
CA ARG A 101 24.61 72.50 -26.77
C ARG A 101 23.28 72.05 -26.15
N VAL A 102 22.69 72.86 -25.28
CA VAL A 102 21.49 72.46 -24.51
C VAL A 102 20.21 72.81 -25.26
N LEU A 103 20.06 74.04 -25.76
CA LEU A 103 18.88 74.47 -26.51
C LEU A 103 18.97 74.11 -28.00
N GLY A 104 20.18 74.16 -28.59
CA GLY A 104 20.37 73.87 -30.02
C GLY A 104 20.48 72.37 -30.34
N GLN A 105 21.22 71.60 -29.55
CA GLN A 105 21.47 70.17 -29.80
C GLN A 105 20.67 69.22 -28.90
N GLY A 106 19.99 69.73 -27.86
CA GLY A 106 19.28 68.89 -26.89
C GLY A 106 20.20 67.98 -26.06
N LEU A 107 21.48 68.35 -25.89
CA LEU A 107 22.47 67.60 -25.13
C LEU A 107 22.78 68.29 -23.80
N SER A 108 23.05 67.51 -22.76
CA SER A 108 23.49 68.05 -21.48
C SER A 108 24.88 68.72 -21.58
N TYR A 109 25.09 69.73 -20.74
CA TYR A 109 26.36 70.44 -20.62
C TYR A 109 26.85 70.39 -19.18
N ARG A 110 28.14 70.13 -18.98
CA ARG A 110 28.81 70.17 -17.66
C ARG A 110 30.11 70.95 -17.80
N GLY A 111 30.32 71.97 -16.98
CA GLY A 111 31.51 72.81 -17.07
C GLY A 111 31.45 74.08 -16.22
N VAL A 112 32.51 74.87 -16.30
CA VAL A 112 32.58 76.18 -15.64
C VAL A 112 31.83 77.21 -16.48
N THR A 113 30.85 77.89 -15.90
CA THR A 113 30.05 78.92 -16.58
C THR A 113 29.96 80.17 -15.72
N GLU A 114 29.88 81.32 -16.38
CA GLU A 114 29.66 82.59 -15.72
C GLU A 114 28.17 82.94 -15.76
N ILE A 115 27.59 83.25 -14.60
CA ILE A 115 26.18 83.61 -14.46
C ILE A 115 26.13 84.92 -13.69
N LEU A 116 25.66 85.98 -14.34
CA LEU A 116 25.52 87.33 -13.76
C LEU A 116 26.82 87.85 -13.12
N GLY A 117 27.98 87.60 -13.76
CA GLY A 117 29.29 88.04 -13.26
C GLY A 117 29.95 87.12 -12.24
N GLN A 118 29.33 85.98 -11.89
CA GLN A 118 29.90 85.02 -10.95
C GLN A 118 30.20 83.67 -11.63
N THR A 119 31.35 83.09 -11.33
CA THR A 119 31.79 81.80 -11.87
C THR A 119 31.20 80.63 -11.08
N TYR A 120 30.48 79.76 -11.77
CA TYR A 120 29.91 78.52 -11.24
C TYR A 120 30.55 77.30 -11.91
N ILE A 121 30.76 76.23 -11.15
CA ILE A 121 30.84 74.90 -11.74
C ILE A 121 29.38 74.44 -11.90
N SER A 122 28.98 74.08 -13.13
CA SER A 122 27.57 73.96 -13.49
C SER A 122 27.24 72.70 -14.29
N VAL A 123 25.98 72.29 -14.17
CA VAL A 123 25.35 71.25 -14.97
C VAL A 123 24.05 71.82 -15.54
N TYR A 124 23.85 71.65 -16.84
CA TYR A 124 22.63 71.98 -17.56
C TYR A 124 22.06 70.74 -18.23
N GLU A 125 20.76 70.53 -18.07
CA GLU A 125 20.04 69.43 -18.70
C GLU A 125 18.79 69.92 -19.44
N PRO A 126 18.56 69.48 -20.69
CA PRO A 126 17.39 69.88 -21.44
C PRO A 126 16.14 69.14 -20.93
N ILE A 127 15.02 69.84 -20.91
CA ILE A 127 13.68 69.27 -20.73
C ILE A 127 13.12 69.04 -22.13
N LEU A 128 12.89 67.78 -22.48
CA LEU A 128 12.46 67.36 -23.82
C LEU A 128 11.00 66.97 -23.81
N ARG A 129 10.27 67.38 -24.85
CA ARG A 129 8.93 66.86 -25.20
C ARG A 129 8.88 66.66 -26.71
N ASP A 130 8.48 65.48 -27.17
CA ASP A 130 8.41 65.12 -28.59
C ASP A 130 9.71 65.45 -29.35
N ASN A 131 10.86 65.17 -28.72
CA ASN A 131 12.20 65.43 -29.25
C ASN A 131 12.54 66.93 -29.47
N GLN A 132 11.78 67.84 -28.87
CA GLN A 132 12.03 69.29 -28.85
C GLN A 132 12.39 69.77 -27.44
N VAL A 133 13.33 70.71 -27.34
CA VAL A 133 13.75 71.30 -26.06
C VAL A 133 12.74 72.38 -25.66
N ILE A 134 11.97 72.12 -24.59
CA ILE A 134 10.96 73.06 -24.08
C ILE A 134 11.42 73.84 -22.84
N GLY A 135 12.53 73.41 -22.21
CA GLY A 135 13.13 74.10 -21.07
C GLY A 135 14.50 73.55 -20.71
N VAL A 136 15.13 74.14 -19.69
CA VAL A 136 16.46 73.75 -19.21
C VAL A 136 16.50 73.75 -17.69
N LEU A 137 16.98 72.66 -17.10
CA LEU A 137 17.34 72.57 -15.70
C LEU A 137 18.80 72.97 -15.52
N PHE A 138 19.08 73.82 -14.53
CA PHE A 138 20.41 74.26 -14.17
C PHE A 138 20.66 74.02 -12.69
N VAL A 139 21.84 73.49 -12.37
CA VAL A 139 22.40 73.53 -11.02
C VAL A 139 23.86 73.98 -11.07
N GLY A 140 24.28 74.75 -10.07
CA GLY A 140 25.63 75.30 -10.00
C GLY A 140 26.13 75.50 -8.57
N VAL A 141 27.43 75.37 -8.37
CA VAL A 141 28.09 75.70 -7.10
C VAL A 141 29.08 76.84 -7.36
N PRO A 142 29.04 77.96 -6.60
CA PRO A 142 29.97 79.07 -6.79
C PRO A 142 31.40 78.59 -6.56
N SER A 143 32.34 78.90 -7.46
CA SER A 143 33.75 78.51 -7.32
C SER A 143 34.38 79.04 -6.02
N ALA A 144 33.92 80.20 -5.54
CA ALA A 144 34.37 80.82 -4.28
C ALA A 144 33.90 80.08 -3.00
N SER A 145 32.87 79.23 -3.08
CA SER A 145 32.31 78.52 -1.91
C SER A 145 33.03 77.21 -1.58
N ILE A 146 33.96 76.77 -2.43
CA ILE A 146 34.68 75.48 -2.32
C ILE A 146 35.97 75.62 -1.44
N THR A 147 36.24 76.81 -0.89
CA THR A 147 37.53 77.15 -0.23
C THR A 147 37.51 77.11 1.32
N GLY A 148 36.57 76.44 1.99
CA GLY A 148 36.44 76.52 3.46
C GLY A 148 36.35 75.20 4.23
N SER A 149 37.46 74.68 4.76
CA SER A 149 37.56 74.15 6.15
C SER A 149 39.02 73.77 6.52
N SER A 150 39.50 74.33 7.65
CA SER A 150 40.46 73.84 8.68
C SER A 150 41.63 72.90 8.29
N THR A 151 42.90 73.04 8.69
CA THR A 151 43.51 73.67 9.89
C THR A 151 45.04 73.88 9.72
N LYS A 152 45.51 75.03 10.24
CA LYS A 152 46.77 75.35 10.96
C LYS A 152 48.11 74.65 10.59
N SER A 153 49.09 75.44 10.13
CA SER A 153 50.31 75.82 10.87
C SER A 153 51.36 76.44 9.93
N ALA A 154 51.72 77.70 10.19
CA ALA A 154 52.80 78.46 9.54
C ALA A 154 54.15 78.18 10.26
N PRO A 155 55.26 78.92 10.02
CA PRO A 155 55.76 79.61 8.81
C PRO A 155 57.27 79.36 8.54
N THR A 156 57.77 79.59 7.31
CA THR A 156 58.90 80.52 7.12
C THR A 156 58.97 81.05 5.68
N LYS A 157 59.02 82.38 5.61
CA LYS A 157 59.05 83.31 4.46
C LYS A 157 60.48 83.40 3.85
N PRO A 158 60.78 84.41 2.99
CA PRO A 158 60.20 84.83 1.71
C PRO A 158 61.33 85.03 0.65
N CYS A 159 61.05 85.38 -0.60
CA CYS A 159 61.12 86.75 -1.17
C CYS A 159 61.60 86.56 -2.63
N PHE A 160 61.27 87.35 -3.65
CA PHE A 160 60.48 88.57 -3.72
C PHE A 160 60.23 88.89 -5.21
N LYS A 161 59.03 89.42 -5.47
CA LYS A 161 58.67 90.48 -6.43
C LYS A 161 59.01 90.32 -7.92
N ALA A 162 58.03 90.37 -8.84
CA ALA A 162 57.20 91.54 -9.20
C ALA A 162 58.09 92.68 -9.77
N ILE A 163 57.79 93.40 -10.85
CA ILE A 163 56.55 93.76 -11.55
C ILE A 163 57.01 94.65 -12.74
N MET A 164 56.12 94.90 -13.72
CA MET A 164 56.18 95.99 -14.74
C MET A 164 57.18 95.83 -15.91
N ALA A 165 56.90 96.23 -17.16
CA ALA A 165 55.80 97.01 -17.72
C ALA A 165 55.66 96.82 -19.25
N ASN A 166 54.52 97.32 -19.71
CA ASN A 166 53.91 97.49 -21.03
C ASN A 166 54.75 97.88 -22.26
N VAL A 167 54.27 97.32 -23.38
CA VAL A 167 53.95 97.91 -24.71
C VAL A 167 55.10 98.46 -25.55
N GLU A 168 55.38 97.77 -26.66
CA GLU A 168 55.36 98.38 -27.99
C GLU A 168 55.22 97.35 -29.12
N ASN A 169 54.24 97.62 -29.98
CA ASN A 169 54.14 97.40 -31.42
C ASN A 169 54.29 96.02 -32.09
N LEU A 170 53.14 95.58 -32.64
CA LEU A 170 52.87 95.33 -34.08
C LEU A 170 53.90 94.52 -34.89
N GLY A 171 53.46 93.35 -35.35
CA GLY A 171 53.86 92.84 -36.67
C GLY A 171 53.89 91.33 -36.82
N VAL A 172 53.04 90.84 -37.72
CA VAL A 172 53.16 89.56 -38.46
C VAL A 172 52.57 88.30 -37.81
N ILE A 173 51.30 88.08 -38.16
CA ILE A 173 50.65 86.76 -38.24
C ILE A 173 51.23 85.99 -39.42
N GLY A 174 51.54 84.70 -39.24
CA GLY A 174 51.53 83.71 -40.32
C GLY A 174 52.73 82.78 -40.40
N ALA A 175 52.76 81.69 -39.59
CA ALA A 175 53.49 80.44 -39.89
C ALA A 175 53.21 79.30 -38.87
N GLY A 176 52.00 79.19 -38.31
CA GLY A 176 51.68 78.21 -37.24
C GLY A 176 50.62 77.15 -37.60
N GLN A 177 50.11 77.13 -38.84
CA GLN A 177 48.89 76.36 -39.18
C GLN A 177 49.11 75.06 -39.97
N LEU A 178 50.34 74.65 -40.31
CA LEU A 178 50.57 73.42 -41.09
C LEU A 178 50.99 72.19 -40.26
N ALA A 179 51.65 72.35 -39.12
CA ALA A 179 51.98 71.22 -38.22
C ALA A 179 50.79 70.75 -37.34
N ALA A 180 49.77 71.60 -37.15
CA ALA A 180 48.55 71.24 -36.42
C ALA A 180 47.56 70.41 -37.27
N ALA A 181 47.68 70.47 -38.60
CA ALA A 181 46.79 69.76 -39.53
C ALA A 181 47.16 68.27 -39.70
N GLU A 182 48.45 67.92 -39.75
CA GLU A 182 48.89 66.51 -39.88
C GLU A 182 48.61 65.69 -38.61
N ILE A 183 48.81 66.26 -37.43
CA ILE A 183 48.46 65.62 -36.13
C ILE A 183 46.94 65.49 -35.98
N ALA A 184 46.15 66.41 -36.56
CA ALA A 184 44.69 66.34 -36.54
C ALA A 184 44.13 65.27 -37.51
N VAL A 185 44.77 65.03 -38.66
CA VAL A 185 44.37 63.99 -39.62
C VAL A 185 44.71 62.59 -39.09
N ALA A 186 45.90 62.39 -38.50
CA ALA A 186 46.29 61.10 -37.91
C ALA A 186 45.39 60.71 -36.73
N LYS A 187 45.07 61.66 -35.82
CA LYS A 187 44.12 61.42 -34.72
C LYS A 187 42.68 61.16 -35.20
N ARG A 188 42.29 61.70 -36.36
CA ARG A 188 40.98 61.45 -36.97
C ARG A 188 40.90 60.07 -37.62
N GLN A 189 41.98 59.62 -38.28
CA GLN A 189 42.09 58.26 -38.80
C GLN A 189 42.10 57.21 -37.68
N GLU A 190 42.83 57.43 -36.59
CA GLU A 190 42.78 56.55 -35.40
C GLU A 190 41.38 56.51 -34.78
N ALA A 191 40.69 57.66 -34.65
CA ALA A 191 39.34 57.72 -34.14
C ALA A 191 38.31 57.02 -35.07
N ASP A 192 38.44 57.20 -36.38
CA ASP A 192 37.58 56.55 -37.38
C ASP A 192 37.82 55.03 -37.43
N ASP A 193 39.06 54.58 -37.32
CA ASP A 193 39.41 53.16 -37.27
C ASP A 193 38.98 52.50 -35.96
N ILE A 194 39.09 53.19 -34.81
CA ILE A 194 38.52 52.74 -33.54
C ILE A 194 36.99 52.64 -33.66
N THR A 195 36.33 53.63 -34.26
CA THR A 195 34.87 53.64 -34.44
C THR A 195 34.41 52.52 -35.37
N ARG A 196 35.11 52.26 -36.48
CA ARG A 196 34.82 51.14 -37.40
C ARG A 196 35.05 49.78 -36.72
N ARG A 197 36.11 49.64 -35.92
CA ARG A 197 36.35 48.41 -35.14
C ARG A 197 35.25 48.19 -34.11
N LEU A 198 34.86 49.23 -33.37
CA LEU A 198 33.78 49.14 -32.38
C LEU A 198 32.43 48.82 -33.05
N ALA A 199 32.14 49.45 -34.20
CA ALA A 199 30.91 49.19 -34.95
C ALA A 199 30.86 47.78 -35.55
N ALA A 200 31.99 47.27 -36.07
CA ALA A 200 32.11 45.90 -36.57
C ALA A 200 32.01 44.88 -35.42
N GLU A 201 32.60 45.16 -34.26
CA GLU A 201 32.47 44.34 -33.05
C GLU A 201 31.03 44.33 -32.53
N GLN A 202 30.36 45.48 -32.48
CA GLN A 202 28.94 45.56 -32.13
C GLN A 202 28.04 44.83 -33.13
N GLN A 203 28.32 44.92 -34.43
CA GLN A 203 27.53 44.25 -35.46
C GLN A 203 27.72 42.72 -35.44
N THR A 204 28.94 42.24 -35.14
CA THR A 204 29.20 40.80 -34.95
C THR A 204 28.54 40.26 -33.68
N VAL A 205 28.59 41.02 -32.58
CA VAL A 205 27.86 40.69 -31.35
C VAL A 205 26.35 40.68 -31.60
N ALA A 206 25.78 41.73 -32.22
CA ALA A 206 24.35 41.79 -32.53
C ALA A 206 23.90 40.65 -33.44
N ARG A 207 24.69 40.29 -34.46
CA ARG A 207 24.40 39.15 -35.35
C ARG A 207 24.46 37.83 -34.59
N SER A 208 25.45 37.63 -33.72
CA SER A 208 25.56 36.44 -32.89
C SER A 208 24.40 36.30 -31.91
N GLN A 209 23.94 37.43 -31.34
CA GLN A 209 22.80 37.49 -30.45
C GLN A 209 21.49 37.15 -31.19
N THR A 210 21.24 37.74 -32.36
CA THR A 210 20.04 37.42 -33.16
C THR A 210 20.01 35.94 -33.55
N LEU A 211 21.13 35.37 -34.00
CA LEU A 211 21.21 33.95 -34.33
C LEU A 211 20.90 33.05 -33.12
N ALA A 212 21.45 33.38 -31.94
CA ALA A 212 21.19 32.64 -30.71
C ALA A 212 19.73 32.73 -30.27
N ILE A 213 19.13 33.93 -30.29
CA ILE A 213 17.73 34.12 -29.91
C ILE A 213 16.80 33.40 -30.89
N THR A 214 17.01 33.52 -32.21
CA THR A 214 16.19 32.83 -33.21
C THR A 214 16.28 31.31 -33.08
N ALA A 215 17.48 30.76 -32.85
CA ALA A 215 17.66 29.32 -32.66
C ALA A 215 16.95 28.79 -31.40
N ILE A 216 17.04 29.52 -30.29
CA ILE A 216 16.35 29.16 -29.05
C ILE A 216 14.84 29.34 -29.19
N ALA A 217 14.37 30.40 -29.84
CA ALA A 217 12.95 30.63 -30.11
C ALA A 217 12.35 29.47 -30.95
N ALA A 218 13.04 29.04 -32.00
CA ALA A 218 12.64 27.88 -32.79
C ALA A 218 12.64 26.59 -31.94
N GLY A 219 13.63 26.41 -31.05
CA GLY A 219 13.65 25.28 -30.13
C GLY A 219 12.49 25.29 -29.12
N LEU A 220 12.10 26.45 -28.62
CA LEU A 220 10.95 26.60 -27.73
C LEU A 220 9.62 26.36 -28.45
N GLU A 221 9.49 26.78 -29.71
CA GLU A 221 8.32 26.49 -30.55
C GLU A 221 8.16 24.98 -30.79
N GLN A 222 9.28 24.27 -31.02
CA GLN A 222 9.27 22.81 -31.11
C GLN A 222 8.88 22.15 -29.78
N LEU A 223 9.37 22.67 -28.66
CA LEU A 223 9.00 22.18 -27.33
C LEU A 223 7.51 22.41 -27.01
N GLU A 224 6.95 23.56 -27.38
CA GLU A 224 5.52 23.87 -27.25
C GLU A 224 4.66 22.88 -28.06
N ALA A 225 5.11 22.52 -29.26
CA ALA A 225 4.49 21.49 -30.09
C ALA A 225 4.71 20.05 -29.58
N GLY A 226 5.36 19.87 -28.41
CA GLY A 226 5.65 18.57 -27.82
C GLY A 226 6.83 17.83 -28.46
N ASN A 227 7.57 18.45 -29.37
CA ASN A 227 8.68 17.81 -30.07
C ASN A 227 9.96 17.78 -29.22
N LEU A 228 10.21 16.66 -28.54
CA LEU A 228 11.41 16.44 -27.73
C LEU A 228 12.58 15.84 -28.52
N THR A 229 12.42 15.60 -29.83
CA THR A 229 13.51 15.11 -30.70
C THR A 229 14.29 16.25 -31.35
N TYR A 230 13.75 17.47 -31.36
CA TYR A 230 14.43 18.64 -31.91
C TYR A 230 15.72 18.96 -31.16
N ARG A 231 16.77 19.32 -31.89
CA ARG A 231 18.06 19.77 -31.36
C ARG A 231 18.51 21.03 -32.10
N ILE A 232 19.15 21.92 -31.38
CA ILE A 232 19.82 23.08 -31.97
C ILE A 232 21.19 22.59 -32.48
N ASP A 233 21.25 22.27 -33.76
CA ASP A 233 22.47 21.81 -34.44
C ASP A 233 23.34 22.97 -34.96
N SER A 234 22.82 24.20 -34.93
CA SER A 234 23.57 25.39 -35.33
C SER A 234 24.65 25.74 -34.29
N VAL A 235 25.88 25.95 -34.77
CA VAL A 235 26.99 26.40 -33.91
C VAL A 235 26.73 27.85 -33.48
N LEU A 236 26.31 28.03 -32.23
CA LEU A 236 26.06 29.34 -31.66
C LEU A 236 27.39 30.05 -31.32
N PRO A 237 27.61 31.31 -31.73
CA PRO A 237 28.90 31.96 -31.53
C PRO A 237 29.19 32.33 -30.07
N GLY A 238 30.46 32.19 -29.68
CA GLY A 238 31.01 32.76 -28.45
C GLY A 238 30.29 32.32 -27.17
N SER A 239 29.83 33.28 -26.38
CA SER A 239 29.16 33.02 -25.09
C SER A 239 27.82 32.29 -25.20
N TYR A 240 27.22 32.20 -26.39
CA TYR A 240 25.91 31.54 -26.61
C TYR A 240 26.00 30.04 -26.86
N GLU A 241 27.20 29.48 -27.09
CA GLU A 241 27.39 28.03 -27.26
C GLU A 241 26.92 27.23 -26.04
N LYS A 242 27.19 27.75 -24.83
CA LYS A 242 26.70 27.16 -23.58
C LYS A 242 25.17 27.10 -23.54
N LEU A 243 24.48 28.12 -24.05
CA LEU A 243 23.02 28.18 -24.05
C LEU A 243 22.41 27.09 -24.94
N GLY A 244 22.96 26.89 -26.15
CA GLY A 244 22.52 25.80 -27.04
C GLY A 244 22.79 24.42 -26.44
N ARG A 245 23.96 24.22 -25.81
CA ARG A 245 24.28 22.98 -25.09
C ARG A 245 23.35 22.72 -23.90
N ASP A 246 23.07 23.73 -23.08
CA ASP A 246 22.17 23.61 -21.94
C ASP A 246 20.73 23.31 -22.39
N PHE A 247 20.25 23.96 -23.46
CA PHE A 247 18.96 23.67 -24.09
C PHE A 247 18.90 22.21 -24.56
N ASN A 248 19.85 21.76 -25.38
CA ASN A 248 19.89 20.39 -25.88
C ASN A 248 20.00 19.37 -24.74
N GLY A 249 20.74 19.69 -23.67
CA GLY A 249 20.84 18.87 -22.47
C GLY A 249 19.52 18.76 -21.71
N ALA A 250 18.77 19.85 -21.57
CA ALA A 250 17.45 19.88 -20.96
C ALA A 250 16.43 19.06 -21.76
N ILE A 251 16.37 19.25 -23.10
CA ILE A 251 15.48 18.48 -23.97
C ILE A 251 15.82 16.99 -23.93
N THR A 252 17.10 16.63 -23.95
CA THR A 252 17.53 15.22 -23.83
C THR A 252 17.06 14.61 -22.52
N LYS A 253 17.18 15.33 -21.40
CA LYS A 253 16.72 14.83 -20.10
C LYS A 253 15.20 14.69 -20.04
N LEU A 254 14.44 15.61 -20.63
CA LEU A 254 12.98 15.50 -20.76
C LEU A 254 12.59 14.29 -21.64
N GLN A 255 13.22 14.13 -22.81
CA GLN A 255 12.98 13.00 -23.70
C GLN A 255 13.23 11.66 -23.00
N THR A 256 14.38 11.50 -22.34
CA THR A 256 14.70 10.27 -21.59
C THR A 256 13.71 10.02 -20.47
N THR A 257 13.27 11.07 -19.76
CA THR A 257 12.29 10.93 -18.68
C THR A 257 10.92 10.49 -19.22
N MET A 258 10.44 11.11 -20.30
CA MET A 258 9.17 10.74 -20.94
C MET A 258 9.22 9.31 -21.53
N ALA A 259 10.34 8.92 -22.14
CA ALA A 259 10.54 7.55 -22.61
C ALA A 259 10.51 6.52 -21.46
N ALA A 260 11.12 6.86 -20.32
CA ALA A 260 11.08 6.01 -19.12
C ALA A 260 9.64 5.89 -18.57
N ILE A 261 8.88 6.99 -18.54
CA ILE A 261 7.46 6.98 -18.13
C ILE A 261 6.64 6.12 -19.10
N ALA A 262 6.81 6.26 -20.42
CA ALA A 262 6.10 5.45 -21.41
C ALA A 262 6.34 3.95 -21.20
N THR A 263 7.61 3.57 -20.97
CA THR A 263 7.98 2.18 -20.70
C THR A 263 7.40 1.69 -19.38
N SER A 264 7.44 2.50 -18.33
CA SER A 264 6.84 2.18 -17.02
C SER A 264 5.32 1.98 -17.13
N SER A 265 4.61 2.87 -17.82
CA SER A 265 3.16 2.75 -18.04
C SER A 265 2.80 1.51 -18.86
N ALA A 266 3.60 1.17 -19.88
CA ALA A 266 3.42 -0.08 -20.61
C ALA A 266 3.62 -1.32 -19.71
N GLY A 267 4.61 -1.28 -18.81
CA GLY A 267 4.84 -2.30 -17.80
C GLY A 267 3.66 -2.45 -16.82
N VAL A 268 3.14 -1.34 -16.29
CA VAL A 268 1.96 -1.34 -15.39
C VAL A 268 0.74 -1.92 -16.09
N ARG A 269 0.48 -1.52 -17.34
CA ARG A 269 -0.65 -2.06 -18.13
C ARG A 269 -0.52 -3.56 -18.35
N SER A 270 0.68 -4.05 -18.67
CA SER A 270 0.93 -5.49 -18.83
C SER A 270 0.71 -6.24 -17.52
N GLY A 271 1.27 -5.73 -16.41
CA GLY A 271 1.09 -6.33 -15.09
C GLY A 271 -0.37 -6.34 -14.64
N ALA A 272 -1.12 -5.28 -14.89
CA ALA A 272 -2.56 -5.23 -14.62
C ALA A 272 -3.33 -6.31 -15.40
N SER A 273 -3.02 -6.49 -16.70
CA SER A 273 -3.62 -7.55 -17.52
C SER A 273 -3.28 -8.96 -17.00
N GLU A 274 -2.06 -9.19 -16.54
CA GLU A 274 -1.66 -10.47 -15.93
C GLU A 274 -2.42 -10.72 -14.62
N ILE A 275 -2.60 -9.70 -13.78
CA ILE A 275 -3.38 -9.83 -12.54
C ILE A 275 -4.85 -10.10 -12.86
N THR A 276 -5.44 -9.45 -13.86
CA THR A 276 -6.82 -9.76 -14.29
C THR A 276 -6.97 -11.22 -14.71
N HIS A 277 -6.05 -11.75 -15.53
CA HIS A 277 -6.07 -13.17 -15.90
C HIS A 277 -5.89 -14.12 -14.71
N ALA A 278 -5.01 -13.79 -13.77
CA ALA A 278 -4.82 -14.57 -12.55
C ALA A 278 -6.07 -14.52 -11.65
N SER A 279 -6.76 -13.37 -11.60
CA SER A 279 -7.98 -13.17 -10.84
C SER A 279 -9.14 -13.97 -11.45
N ASP A 280 -9.29 -14.00 -12.78
CA ASP A 280 -10.27 -14.85 -13.47
C ASP A 280 -10.04 -16.34 -13.20
N ASP A 281 -8.79 -16.78 -13.14
CA ASP A 281 -8.48 -18.17 -12.78
C ASP A 281 -8.82 -18.48 -11.32
N MET A 282 -8.50 -17.55 -10.42
CA MET A 282 -8.85 -17.66 -9.01
C MET A 282 -10.37 -17.66 -8.80
N ALA A 283 -11.13 -16.88 -9.58
CA ALA A 283 -12.60 -16.89 -9.57
C ALA A 283 -13.14 -18.29 -9.89
N ARG A 284 -12.74 -18.85 -11.04
CA ARG A 284 -13.17 -20.20 -11.47
C ARG A 284 -12.81 -21.28 -10.44
N ARG A 285 -11.63 -21.19 -9.84
CA ARG A 285 -11.20 -22.13 -8.78
C ARG A 285 -12.01 -21.96 -7.50
N THR A 286 -12.36 -20.72 -7.14
CA THR A 286 -13.19 -20.42 -5.97
C THR A 286 -14.61 -20.93 -6.16
N GLU A 287 -15.19 -20.77 -7.36
CA GLU A 287 -16.49 -21.34 -7.74
C GLU A 287 -16.47 -22.88 -7.67
N GLN A 288 -15.45 -23.52 -8.26
CA GLN A 288 -15.31 -24.99 -8.19
C GLN A 288 -15.15 -25.48 -6.75
N GLN A 289 -14.41 -24.73 -5.93
CA GLN A 289 -14.23 -25.04 -4.52
C GLN A 289 -15.54 -24.89 -3.75
N ALA A 290 -16.34 -23.86 -4.03
CA ALA A 290 -17.66 -23.69 -3.43
C ALA A 290 -18.59 -24.86 -3.76
N ALA A 291 -18.65 -25.28 -5.02
CA ALA A 291 -19.43 -26.45 -5.44
C ALA A 291 -18.97 -27.74 -4.72
N THR A 292 -17.66 -27.94 -4.59
CA THR A 292 -17.10 -29.10 -3.89
C THR A 292 -17.42 -29.06 -2.38
N LEU A 293 -17.41 -27.88 -1.78
CA LEU A 293 -17.78 -27.69 -0.37
C LEU A 293 -19.27 -27.97 -0.14
N GLU A 294 -20.14 -27.56 -1.05
CA GLU A 294 -21.58 -27.84 -1.00
C GLU A 294 -21.86 -29.36 -1.06
N GLU A 295 -21.24 -30.07 -2.00
CA GLU A 295 -21.33 -31.53 -2.09
C GLU A 295 -20.80 -32.22 -0.82
N THR A 296 -19.68 -31.72 -0.27
CA THR A 296 -19.07 -32.25 0.94
C THR A 296 -19.97 -32.02 2.16
N ALA A 297 -20.58 -30.84 2.28
CA ALA A 297 -21.53 -30.52 3.35
C ALA A 297 -22.76 -31.43 3.29
N ALA A 298 -23.35 -31.61 2.10
CA ALA A 298 -24.49 -32.51 1.90
C ALA A 298 -24.15 -33.97 2.24
N ALA A 299 -22.97 -34.45 1.82
CA ALA A 299 -22.48 -35.78 2.19
C ALA A 299 -22.29 -35.91 3.71
N MET A 300 -21.84 -34.85 4.38
CA MET A 300 -21.65 -34.83 5.83
C MET A 300 -22.96 -34.83 6.61
N GLU A 301 -23.98 -34.12 6.15
CA GLU A 301 -25.33 -34.21 6.72
C GLU A 301 -25.88 -35.62 6.61
N GLN A 302 -25.73 -36.26 5.45
CA GLN A 302 -26.16 -37.65 5.25
C GLN A 302 -25.43 -38.63 6.17
N ILE A 303 -24.10 -38.46 6.33
CA ILE A 303 -23.30 -39.30 7.23
C ILE A 303 -23.72 -39.07 8.69
N THR A 304 -23.93 -37.81 9.09
CA THR A 304 -24.40 -37.45 10.44
C THR A 304 -25.75 -38.08 10.76
N ALA A 305 -26.70 -38.01 9.82
CA ALA A 305 -28.00 -38.67 9.95
C ALA A 305 -27.86 -40.20 10.08
N THR A 306 -26.96 -40.81 9.30
CA THR A 306 -26.69 -42.26 9.34
C THR A 306 -26.07 -42.70 10.67
N VAL A 307 -25.10 -41.94 11.19
CA VAL A 307 -24.46 -42.21 12.48
C VAL A 307 -25.45 -42.08 13.63
N ARG A 308 -26.30 -41.02 13.61
CA ARG A 308 -27.38 -40.86 14.60
C ARG A 308 -28.38 -42.02 14.56
N THR A 309 -28.78 -42.44 13.37
CA THR A 309 -29.66 -43.60 13.19
C THR A 309 -29.01 -44.89 13.68
N THR A 310 -27.70 -45.05 13.48
CA THR A 310 -26.93 -46.19 13.98
C THR A 310 -26.93 -46.22 15.50
N ALA A 311 -26.67 -45.08 16.17
CA ALA A 311 -26.72 -44.99 17.63
C ALA A 311 -28.10 -45.38 18.20
N LEU A 312 -29.18 -44.88 17.59
CA LEU A 312 -30.56 -45.24 17.97
C LEU A 312 -30.82 -46.73 17.79
N ARG A 313 -30.51 -47.29 16.60
CA ARG A 313 -30.71 -48.72 16.32
C ARG A 313 -29.86 -49.63 17.20
N SER A 314 -28.67 -49.19 17.59
CA SER A 314 -27.84 -49.90 18.57
C SER A 314 -28.53 -49.92 19.94
N SER A 315 -29.14 -48.82 20.38
CA SER A 315 -29.93 -48.81 21.62
C SER A 315 -31.10 -49.80 21.55
N ASP A 316 -31.87 -49.78 20.46
CA ASP A 316 -33.00 -50.71 20.27
C ASP A 316 -32.54 -52.17 20.25
N ALA A 317 -31.43 -52.46 19.57
CA ALA A 317 -30.85 -53.80 19.49
C ALA A 317 -30.35 -54.29 20.87
N ARG A 318 -29.83 -53.39 21.71
CA ARG A 318 -29.42 -53.71 23.09
C ARG A 318 -30.61 -54.15 23.92
N ASP A 319 -31.72 -53.43 23.82
CA ASP A 319 -32.91 -53.71 24.62
C ASP A 319 -33.56 -55.04 24.18
N LEU A 320 -33.57 -55.32 22.87
CA LEU A 320 -34.01 -56.62 22.33
C LEU A 320 -33.10 -57.77 22.79
N ALA A 321 -31.78 -57.58 22.76
CA ALA A 321 -30.83 -58.57 23.23
C ALA A 321 -30.98 -58.82 24.75
N ALA A 322 -31.19 -57.78 25.55
CA ALA A 322 -31.45 -57.92 26.98
C ALA A 322 -32.72 -58.76 27.25
N SER A 323 -33.80 -58.53 26.51
CA SER A 323 -35.03 -59.33 26.60
C SER A 323 -34.77 -60.79 26.22
N ALA A 324 -34.09 -61.04 25.10
CA ALA A 324 -33.75 -62.41 24.67
C ALA A 324 -32.87 -63.14 25.69
N GLY A 325 -31.98 -62.42 26.39
CA GLY A 325 -31.15 -62.95 27.47
C GLY A 325 -31.98 -63.33 28.70
N GLN A 326 -32.98 -62.54 29.06
CA GLN A 326 -33.94 -62.88 30.11
C GLN A 326 -34.77 -64.13 29.75
N ASP A 327 -35.26 -64.21 28.51
CA ASP A 327 -36.03 -65.37 28.03
C ASP A 327 -35.19 -66.66 28.02
N ALA A 328 -33.91 -66.57 27.60
CA ALA A 328 -32.99 -67.70 27.65
C ALA A 328 -32.73 -68.16 29.08
N LYS A 329 -32.54 -67.21 30.02
CA LYS A 329 -32.35 -67.52 31.45
C LYS A 329 -33.59 -68.18 32.06
N HIS A 330 -34.77 -67.64 31.79
CA HIS A 330 -36.03 -68.23 32.25
C HIS A 330 -36.25 -69.64 31.67
N SER A 331 -35.96 -69.82 30.38
CA SER A 331 -36.03 -71.14 29.73
C SER A 331 -35.04 -72.14 30.36
N SER A 332 -33.83 -71.69 30.72
CA SER A 332 -32.87 -72.51 31.45
C SER A 332 -33.40 -72.94 32.82
N ASP A 333 -34.06 -72.05 33.56
CA ASP A 333 -34.66 -72.38 34.87
C ASP A 333 -35.76 -73.45 34.72
N VAL A 334 -36.65 -73.30 33.74
CA VAL A 334 -37.73 -74.27 33.44
C VAL A 334 -37.17 -75.63 33.01
N VAL A 335 -36.11 -75.64 32.21
CA VAL A 335 -35.42 -76.88 31.83
C VAL A 335 -34.83 -77.58 33.06
N LEU A 336 -34.25 -76.82 34.00
CA LEU A 336 -33.67 -77.36 35.23
C LEU A 336 -34.74 -77.98 36.13
N GLU A 337 -35.91 -77.34 36.25
CA GLU A 337 -37.09 -77.89 36.93
C GLU A 337 -37.60 -79.17 36.23
N THR A 338 -37.62 -79.18 34.89
CA THR A 338 -38.03 -80.34 34.09
C THR A 338 -37.10 -81.54 34.28
N VAL A 339 -35.78 -81.32 34.33
CA VAL A 339 -34.80 -82.38 34.65
C VAL A 339 -35.08 -82.97 36.03
N ASN A 340 -35.31 -82.14 37.04
CA ASN A 340 -35.61 -82.59 38.40
C ASN A 340 -36.90 -83.44 38.44
N ALA A 341 -37.95 -83.02 37.73
CA ALA A 341 -39.20 -83.77 37.63
C ALA A 341 -38.99 -85.14 36.94
N MET A 342 -38.23 -85.18 35.85
CA MET A 342 -37.92 -86.44 35.15
C MET A 342 -37.03 -87.38 35.98
N SER A 343 -36.07 -86.84 36.73
CA SER A 343 -35.28 -87.63 37.70
C SER A 343 -36.14 -88.21 38.83
N ALA A 344 -37.16 -87.47 39.29
CA ALA A 344 -38.13 -88.00 40.26
C ALA A 344 -38.97 -89.14 39.65
N ILE A 345 -39.38 -89.03 38.39
CA ILE A 345 -40.08 -90.09 37.65
C ILE A 345 -39.18 -91.33 37.51
N GLU A 346 -37.90 -91.16 37.13
CA GLU A 346 -36.93 -92.26 37.06
C GLU A 346 -36.75 -92.96 38.42
N GLY A 347 -36.68 -92.18 39.51
CA GLY A 347 -36.67 -92.70 40.88
C GLY A 347 -37.92 -93.53 41.21
N SER A 348 -39.11 -93.01 40.88
CA SER A 348 -40.39 -93.70 41.08
C SER A 348 -40.46 -95.02 40.29
N SER A 349 -40.06 -95.01 39.01
CA SER A 349 -40.01 -96.21 38.16
C SER A 349 -39.10 -97.29 38.75
N ARG A 350 -37.92 -96.93 39.28
CA ARG A 350 -37.03 -97.89 39.98
C ARG A 350 -37.67 -98.47 41.24
N GLN A 351 -38.48 -97.69 41.94
CA GLN A 351 -39.18 -98.16 43.12
C GLN A 351 -40.33 -99.11 42.76
N ILE A 352 -41.06 -98.82 41.68
CA ILE A 352 -42.08 -99.71 41.13
C ILE A 352 -41.46 -101.03 40.66
N ASP A 353 -40.33 -101.00 39.95
CA ASP A 353 -39.62 -102.20 39.50
C ASP A 353 -39.27 -103.15 40.67
N LYS A 354 -38.81 -102.60 41.80
CA LYS A 354 -38.57 -103.37 43.03
C LYS A 354 -39.85 -104.00 43.60
N ILE A 355 -40.96 -103.26 43.60
CA ILE A 355 -42.26 -103.76 44.09
C ILE A 355 -42.76 -104.88 43.19
N VAL A 356 -42.65 -104.72 41.86
CA VAL A 356 -43.07 -105.74 40.89
C VAL A 356 -42.21 -107.00 41.00
N GLY A 357 -40.89 -106.85 41.24
CA GLY A 357 -40.00 -107.96 41.54
C GLY A 357 -40.40 -108.73 42.81
N LEU A 358 -40.77 -108.01 43.88
CA LEU A 358 -41.33 -108.63 45.09
C LEU A 358 -42.65 -109.36 44.82
N ILE A 359 -43.52 -108.83 43.96
CA ILE A 359 -44.78 -109.49 43.58
C ILE A 359 -44.50 -110.80 42.80
N ASP A 360 -43.53 -110.81 41.88
CA ASP A 360 -43.12 -112.05 41.18
C ASP A 360 -42.57 -113.08 42.17
N GLU A 361 -41.78 -112.64 43.17
CA GLU A 361 -41.30 -113.51 44.25
C GLU A 361 -42.44 -114.08 45.11
N ILE A 362 -43.40 -113.26 45.52
CA ILE A 362 -44.59 -113.70 46.26
C ILE A 362 -45.41 -114.70 45.43
N ALA A 363 -45.59 -114.44 44.12
CA ALA A 363 -46.29 -115.34 43.22
C ALA A 363 -45.56 -116.69 43.10
N PHE A 364 -44.23 -116.68 43.02
CA PHE A 364 -43.41 -117.89 42.99
C PHE A 364 -43.54 -118.69 44.31
N GLN A 365 -43.44 -118.03 45.46
CA GLN A 365 -43.64 -118.65 46.78
C GLN A 365 -45.04 -119.24 46.91
N THR A 366 -46.07 -118.52 46.45
CA THR A 366 -47.48 -119.00 46.47
C THR A 366 -47.66 -120.22 45.57
N ASN A 367 -47.03 -120.23 44.40
CA ASN A 367 -47.03 -121.38 43.48
C ASN A 367 -46.37 -122.63 44.11
N LEU A 368 -45.27 -122.45 44.86
CA LEU A 368 -44.63 -123.54 45.61
C LEU A 368 -45.48 -124.03 46.78
N LEU A 369 -46.09 -123.13 47.55
CA LEU A 369 -47.01 -123.46 48.64
C LEU A 369 -48.23 -124.25 48.14
N ALA A 370 -48.83 -123.80 47.03
CA ALA A 370 -49.96 -124.46 46.39
C ALA A 370 -49.58 -125.85 45.86
N LEU A 371 -48.37 -126.01 45.32
CA LEU A 371 -47.85 -127.31 44.92
C LEU A 371 -47.71 -128.26 46.12
N ASN A 372 -47.11 -127.79 47.22
CA ASN A 372 -46.96 -128.58 48.44
C ASN A 372 -48.33 -128.98 49.02
N ALA A 373 -49.29 -128.05 49.06
CA ALA A 373 -50.65 -128.31 49.51
C ALA A 373 -51.38 -129.32 48.60
N GLY A 374 -51.20 -129.22 47.28
CA GLY A 374 -51.76 -130.17 46.32
C GLY A 374 -51.20 -131.59 46.49
N ILE A 375 -49.90 -131.72 46.77
CA ILE A 375 -49.25 -133.01 47.07
C ILE A 375 -49.83 -133.62 48.35
N GLU A 376 -49.93 -132.83 49.43
CA GLU A 376 -50.43 -133.33 50.72
C GLU A 376 -51.94 -133.66 50.65
N ALA A 377 -52.72 -132.90 49.89
CA ALA A 377 -54.13 -133.20 49.61
C ALA A 377 -54.31 -134.48 48.79
N ALA A 378 -53.45 -134.74 47.80
CA ALA A 378 -53.45 -136.01 47.07
C ALA A 378 -53.08 -137.20 47.98
N ARG A 379 -52.19 -136.97 48.96
CA ARG A 379 -51.78 -137.96 49.96
C ARG A 379 -52.90 -138.33 50.93
N ALA A 380 -53.81 -137.39 51.23
CA ALA A 380 -54.99 -137.62 52.07
C ALA A 380 -56.13 -138.40 51.38
N GLY A 381 -55.98 -138.79 50.11
CA GLY A 381 -56.94 -139.63 49.38
C GLY A 381 -58.31 -138.95 49.18
N ASP A 382 -59.40 -139.68 49.43
CA ASP A 382 -60.76 -139.18 49.16
C ASP A 382 -61.17 -137.99 50.04
N ALA A 383 -60.63 -137.86 51.26
CA ALA A 383 -60.88 -136.71 52.13
C ALA A 383 -60.22 -135.41 51.61
N GLY A 384 -59.19 -135.52 50.76
CA GLY A 384 -58.42 -134.40 50.23
C GLY A 384 -58.88 -133.88 48.86
N ARG A 385 -59.85 -134.52 48.19
CA ARG A 385 -60.25 -134.16 46.81
C ARG A 385 -60.65 -132.69 46.65
N GLY A 386 -61.38 -132.12 47.60
CA GLY A 386 -61.75 -130.69 47.59
C GLY A 386 -60.54 -129.77 47.71
N PHE A 387 -59.55 -130.14 48.53
CA PHE A 387 -58.32 -129.38 48.72
C PHE A 387 -57.40 -129.42 47.48
N VAL A 388 -57.38 -130.52 46.73
CA VAL A 388 -56.63 -130.62 45.46
C VAL A 388 -57.14 -129.60 44.42
N VAL A 389 -58.46 -129.43 44.31
CA VAL A 389 -59.05 -128.44 43.38
C VAL A 389 -58.64 -127.02 43.77
N VAL A 390 -58.74 -126.67 45.06
CA VAL A 390 -58.33 -125.37 45.58
C VAL A 390 -56.83 -125.14 45.35
N ALA A 391 -55.99 -126.13 45.64
CA ALA A 391 -54.53 -126.03 45.42
C ALA A 391 -54.17 -125.83 43.94
N THR A 392 -54.88 -126.48 43.02
CA THR A 392 -54.68 -126.30 41.57
C THR A 392 -55.10 -124.90 41.12
N GLU A 393 -56.22 -124.38 41.63
CA GLU A 393 -56.70 -123.03 41.31
C GLU A 393 -55.77 -121.94 41.86
N VAL A 394 -55.30 -122.09 43.11
CA VAL A 394 -54.30 -121.18 43.72
C VAL A 394 -52.99 -121.20 42.93
N ARG A 395 -52.56 -122.38 42.46
CA ARG A 395 -51.38 -122.51 41.60
C ARG A 395 -51.57 -121.78 40.26
N ALA A 396 -52.72 -121.96 39.61
CA ALA A 396 -53.04 -121.27 38.35
C ALA A 396 -53.09 -119.74 38.54
N LEU A 397 -53.65 -119.27 39.64
CA LEU A 397 -53.67 -117.84 40.01
C LEU A 397 -52.27 -117.29 40.27
N ALA A 398 -51.41 -118.05 40.95
CA ALA A 398 -50.02 -117.69 41.21
C ALA A 398 -49.21 -117.60 39.90
N GLN A 399 -49.36 -118.56 38.98
CA GLN A 399 -48.73 -118.51 37.66
C GLN A 399 -49.22 -117.32 36.81
N ARG A 400 -50.52 -117.01 36.85
CA ARG A 400 -51.08 -115.81 36.21
C ARG A 400 -50.51 -114.52 36.81
N SER A 401 -50.34 -114.46 38.13
CA SER A 401 -49.79 -113.30 38.83
C SER A 401 -48.32 -113.07 38.47
N ALA A 402 -47.51 -114.14 38.42
CA ALA A 402 -46.11 -114.08 37.99
C ALA A 402 -45.98 -113.60 36.53
N LYS A 403 -46.85 -114.11 35.63
CA LYS A 403 -46.87 -113.65 34.23
C LYS A 403 -47.21 -112.16 34.13
N ALA A 404 -48.25 -111.71 34.83
CA ALA A 404 -48.64 -110.30 34.86
C ALA A 404 -47.55 -109.40 35.46
N ALA A 405 -46.89 -109.85 36.53
CA ALA A 405 -45.77 -109.15 37.13
C ALA A 405 -44.63 -108.96 36.12
N LYS A 406 -44.25 -110.00 35.37
CA LYS A 406 -43.22 -109.89 34.33
C LYS A 406 -43.61 -108.96 33.17
N GLU A 407 -44.87 -108.97 32.76
CA GLU A 407 -45.36 -108.03 31.74
C GLU A 407 -45.28 -106.57 32.23
N ILE A 408 -45.70 -106.31 33.48
CA ILE A 408 -45.56 -104.99 34.11
C ILE A 408 -44.09 -104.59 34.22
N GLN A 409 -43.21 -105.52 34.62
CA GLN A 409 -41.78 -105.26 34.74
C GLN A 409 -41.15 -104.84 33.40
N GLY A 410 -41.54 -105.52 32.31
CA GLY A 410 -41.13 -105.14 30.96
C GLY A 410 -41.57 -103.72 30.59
N LEU A 411 -42.80 -103.34 30.89
CA LEU A 411 -43.32 -101.99 30.66
C LEU A 411 -42.56 -100.94 31.49
N ILE A 412 -42.32 -101.19 32.77
CA ILE A 412 -41.58 -100.28 33.66
C ILE A 412 -40.12 -100.10 33.20
N THR A 413 -39.48 -101.18 32.77
CA THR A 413 -38.12 -101.12 32.20
C THR A 413 -38.08 -100.26 30.94
N ALA A 414 -39.05 -100.45 30.02
CA ALA A 414 -39.15 -99.65 28.81
C ALA A 414 -39.42 -98.17 29.12
N SER A 415 -40.33 -97.87 30.06
CA SER A 415 -40.58 -96.49 30.52
C SER A 415 -39.35 -95.87 31.16
N GLY A 416 -38.58 -96.62 31.96
CA GLY A 416 -37.32 -96.14 32.54
C GLY A 416 -36.30 -95.75 31.48
N GLN A 417 -36.15 -96.56 30.42
CA GLN A 417 -35.28 -96.23 29.28
C GLN A 417 -35.74 -94.95 28.56
N GLN A 418 -37.04 -94.79 28.33
CA GLN A 418 -37.60 -93.58 27.69
C GLN A 418 -37.37 -92.33 28.53
N VAL A 419 -37.55 -92.41 29.86
CA VAL A 419 -37.28 -91.30 30.78
C VAL A 419 -35.79 -90.93 30.78
N ALA A 420 -34.89 -91.91 30.80
CA ALA A 420 -33.45 -91.66 30.73
C ALA A 420 -33.03 -90.94 29.43
N VAL A 421 -33.62 -91.32 28.30
CA VAL A 421 -33.43 -90.60 27.03
C VAL A 421 -33.98 -89.18 27.11
N GLY A 422 -35.15 -88.99 27.70
CA GLY A 422 -35.75 -87.68 27.94
C GLY A 422 -34.86 -86.76 28.78
N VAL A 423 -34.36 -87.24 29.92
CA VAL A 423 -33.44 -86.50 30.80
C VAL A 423 -32.20 -86.04 30.02
N ARG A 424 -31.60 -86.93 29.21
CA ARG A 424 -30.43 -86.59 28.40
C ARG A 424 -30.73 -85.46 27.41
N LEU A 425 -31.81 -85.56 26.64
CA LEU A 425 -32.20 -84.55 25.63
C LEU A 425 -32.54 -83.20 26.26
N VAL A 426 -33.22 -83.20 27.40
CA VAL A 426 -33.54 -81.98 28.15
C VAL A 426 -32.25 -81.36 28.72
N GLY A 427 -31.32 -82.18 29.21
CA GLY A 427 -30.00 -81.71 29.65
C GLY A 427 -29.17 -81.07 28.52
N GLU A 428 -29.15 -81.68 27.33
CA GLU A 428 -28.53 -81.11 26.13
C GLU A 428 -29.18 -79.77 25.73
N THR A 429 -30.50 -79.67 25.87
CA THR A 429 -31.26 -78.42 25.64
C THR A 429 -30.86 -77.34 26.64
N GLY A 430 -30.73 -77.67 27.92
CA GLY A 430 -30.28 -76.73 28.97
C GLY A 430 -28.87 -76.18 28.69
N GLN A 431 -27.95 -77.04 28.26
CA GLN A 431 -26.61 -76.61 27.85
C GLN A 431 -26.64 -75.68 26.63
N ALA A 432 -27.53 -75.95 25.66
CA ALA A 432 -27.69 -75.08 24.49
C ALA A 432 -28.23 -73.69 24.88
N LEU A 433 -29.23 -73.63 25.76
CA LEU A 433 -29.76 -72.38 26.30
C LEU A 433 -28.70 -71.59 27.08
N GLY A 434 -27.86 -72.27 27.88
CA GLY A 434 -26.74 -71.63 28.56
C GLY A 434 -25.75 -70.96 27.59
N ARG A 435 -25.38 -71.64 26.50
CA ARG A 435 -24.53 -71.04 25.45
C ARG A 435 -25.19 -69.85 24.77
N ILE A 436 -26.51 -69.88 24.56
CA ILE A 436 -27.26 -68.75 23.99
C ILE A 436 -27.21 -67.55 24.94
N ALA A 437 -27.42 -67.75 26.24
CA ALA A 437 -27.33 -66.67 27.24
C ALA A 437 -25.93 -66.02 27.28
N ASP A 438 -24.87 -66.82 27.19
CA ASP A 438 -23.48 -66.32 27.08
C ASP A 438 -23.26 -65.51 25.79
N GLN A 439 -23.78 -65.99 24.66
CA GLN A 439 -23.69 -65.28 23.37
C GLN A 439 -24.45 -63.95 23.39
N VAL A 440 -25.65 -63.92 23.97
CA VAL A 440 -26.45 -62.70 24.13
C VAL A 440 -25.72 -61.69 25.03
N THR A 441 -25.07 -62.16 26.09
CA THR A 441 -24.27 -61.29 26.97
C THR A 441 -23.11 -60.65 26.20
N ARG A 442 -22.39 -61.41 25.37
CA ARG A 442 -21.33 -60.87 24.50
C ARG A 442 -21.89 -59.89 23.46
N LEU A 443 -23.06 -60.17 22.90
CA LEU A 443 -23.73 -59.31 21.93
C LEU A 443 -24.11 -57.96 22.54
N ASN A 444 -24.55 -57.93 23.80
CA ASN A 444 -24.80 -56.69 24.54
C ASN A 444 -23.56 -55.81 24.70
N VAL A 445 -22.39 -56.41 24.95
CA VAL A 445 -21.12 -55.67 25.03
C VAL A 445 -20.80 -55.03 23.69
N LEU A 446 -20.86 -55.80 22.59
CA LEU A 446 -20.59 -55.29 21.24
C LEU A 446 -21.53 -54.16 20.84
N ILE A 447 -22.82 -54.27 21.16
CA ILE A 447 -23.79 -53.21 20.86
C ILE A 447 -23.48 -51.94 21.65
N THR A 448 -23.06 -52.07 22.91
CA THR A 448 -22.65 -50.93 23.74
C THR A 448 -21.43 -50.23 23.16
N ASP A 449 -20.45 -50.99 22.67
CA ASP A 449 -19.27 -50.44 22.00
C ASP A 449 -19.63 -49.71 20.69
N ILE A 450 -20.58 -50.24 19.91
CA ILE A 450 -21.07 -49.58 18.69
C ILE A 450 -21.79 -48.26 19.03
N ALA A 451 -22.64 -48.25 20.05
CA ALA A 451 -23.35 -47.04 20.48
C ALA A 451 -22.36 -45.95 20.97
N ALA A 452 -21.35 -46.34 21.74
CA ALA A 452 -20.29 -45.43 22.17
C ALA A 452 -19.50 -44.88 20.98
N SER A 453 -19.08 -45.75 20.05
CA SER A 453 -18.36 -45.35 18.84
C SER A 453 -19.18 -44.42 17.95
N ALA A 454 -20.49 -44.67 17.81
CA ALA A 454 -21.39 -43.80 17.05
C ALA A 454 -21.55 -42.41 17.71
N SER A 455 -21.58 -42.34 19.05
CA SER A 455 -21.59 -41.07 19.79
C SER A 455 -20.28 -40.28 19.60
N GLU A 456 -19.13 -40.95 19.64
CA GLU A 456 -17.83 -40.33 19.35
C GLU A 456 -17.74 -39.83 17.91
N GLN A 457 -18.18 -40.64 16.94
CA GLN A 457 -18.28 -40.24 15.54
C GLN A 457 -19.18 -39.03 15.35
N SER A 458 -20.34 -38.99 16.02
CA SER A 458 -21.23 -37.82 15.96
C SER A 458 -20.56 -36.55 16.48
N THR A 459 -19.72 -36.67 17.51
CA THR A 459 -18.96 -35.53 18.04
C THR A 459 -17.88 -35.09 17.04
N GLY A 460 -17.12 -36.03 16.48
CA GLY A 460 -16.12 -35.73 15.44
C GLY A 460 -16.73 -35.13 14.18
N LEU A 461 -17.91 -35.58 13.76
CA LEU A 461 -18.64 -35.01 12.63
C LEU A 461 -19.08 -33.57 12.89
N HIS A 462 -19.40 -33.21 14.13
CA HIS A 462 -19.73 -31.84 14.49
C HIS A 462 -18.53 -30.90 14.35
N GLU A 463 -17.33 -31.36 14.73
CA GLU A 463 -16.08 -30.61 14.53
C GLU A 463 -15.77 -30.45 13.03
N VAL A 464 -15.95 -31.53 12.25
CA VAL A 464 -15.79 -31.47 10.78
C VAL A 464 -16.78 -30.49 10.16
N ASN A 465 -18.04 -30.49 10.59
CA ASN A 465 -19.05 -29.55 10.09
C ASN A 465 -18.66 -28.09 10.38
N THR A 466 -18.09 -27.83 11.56
CA THR A 466 -17.56 -26.51 11.91
C THR A 466 -16.40 -26.11 10.99
N ALA A 467 -15.49 -27.04 10.70
CA ALA A 467 -14.38 -26.79 9.78
C ALA A 467 -14.85 -26.52 8.34
N VAL A 468 -15.87 -27.24 7.86
CA VAL A 468 -16.49 -26.99 6.55
C VAL A 468 -17.14 -25.61 6.50
N SER A 469 -17.85 -25.19 7.55
CA SER A 469 -18.42 -23.84 7.65
C SER A 469 -17.33 -22.75 7.62
N GLN A 470 -16.18 -22.99 8.26
CA GLN A 470 -15.05 -22.07 8.18
C GLN A 470 -14.41 -22.03 6.79
N MET A 471 -14.33 -23.17 6.09
CA MET A 471 -13.87 -23.21 4.70
C MET A 471 -14.81 -22.46 3.75
N ASP A 472 -16.13 -22.55 3.97
CA ASP A 472 -17.11 -21.76 3.22
C ASP A 472 -16.88 -20.25 3.42
N GLN A 473 -16.70 -19.80 4.66
CA GLN A 473 -16.39 -18.39 4.95
C GLN A 473 -15.12 -17.90 4.22
N VAL A 474 -14.05 -18.69 4.24
CA VAL A 474 -12.82 -18.37 3.51
C VAL A 474 -13.04 -18.37 2.00
N THR A 475 -13.89 -19.26 1.49
CA THR A 475 -14.23 -19.33 0.06
C THR A 475 -15.00 -18.08 -0.38
N GLN A 476 -15.96 -17.61 0.42
CA GLN A 476 -16.65 -16.34 0.20
C GLN A 476 -15.69 -15.14 0.28
N GLN A 477 -14.76 -15.15 1.23
CA GLN A 477 -13.75 -14.11 1.34
C GLN A 477 -12.82 -14.10 0.10
N ASN A 478 -12.44 -15.27 -0.41
CA ASN A 478 -11.66 -15.38 -1.64
C ASN A 478 -12.43 -14.81 -2.84
N ALA A 479 -13.73 -15.08 -2.95
CA ALA A 479 -14.55 -14.51 -4.01
C ALA A 479 -14.56 -12.97 -3.94
N ALA A 480 -14.77 -12.39 -2.75
CA ALA A 480 -14.71 -10.95 -2.54
C ALA A 480 -13.33 -10.36 -2.85
N MET A 481 -12.25 -11.04 -2.44
CA MET A 481 -10.89 -10.60 -2.77
C MET A 481 -10.61 -10.63 -4.27
N VAL A 482 -11.14 -11.63 -4.99
CA VAL A 482 -10.99 -11.73 -6.44
C VAL A 482 -11.72 -10.60 -7.14
N GLU A 483 -12.95 -10.27 -6.74
CA GLU A 483 -13.67 -9.11 -7.27
C GLU A 483 -12.89 -7.80 -7.03
N GLN A 484 -12.36 -7.62 -5.81
CA GLN A 484 -11.55 -6.45 -5.46
C GLN A 484 -10.25 -6.37 -6.28
N ALA A 485 -9.55 -7.49 -6.45
CA ALA A 485 -8.32 -7.56 -7.24
C ALA A 485 -8.58 -7.27 -8.71
N THR A 486 -9.65 -7.83 -9.29
CA THR A 486 -10.07 -7.54 -10.67
C THR A 486 -10.40 -6.07 -10.85
N ALA A 487 -11.16 -5.46 -9.93
CA ALA A 487 -11.48 -4.04 -9.96
C ALA A 487 -10.22 -3.15 -9.85
N ALA A 488 -9.30 -3.47 -8.94
CA ALA A 488 -8.04 -2.75 -8.77
C ALA A 488 -7.17 -2.83 -10.03
N SER A 489 -7.08 -4.01 -10.66
CA SER A 489 -6.35 -4.21 -11.92
C SER A 489 -6.94 -3.41 -13.06
N HIS A 490 -8.28 -3.35 -13.20
CA HIS A 490 -8.92 -2.47 -14.17
C HIS A 490 -8.59 -0.99 -13.92
N GLY A 491 -8.58 -0.56 -12.65
CA GLY A 491 -8.15 0.79 -12.27
C GLY A 491 -6.71 1.09 -12.71
N LEU A 492 -5.76 0.18 -12.42
CA LEU A 492 -4.37 0.31 -12.83
C LEU A 492 -4.19 0.34 -14.35
N ALA A 493 -4.93 -0.50 -15.08
CA ALA A 493 -4.89 -0.52 -16.54
C ALA A 493 -5.41 0.79 -17.14
N ASN A 494 -6.46 1.37 -16.55
CA ASN A 494 -7.00 2.67 -16.96
C ASN A 494 -6.00 3.80 -16.68
N GLU A 495 -5.41 3.85 -15.48
CA GLU A 495 -4.41 4.86 -15.11
C GLU A 495 -3.16 4.77 -16.02
N ALA A 496 -2.69 3.55 -16.30
CA ALA A 496 -1.57 3.34 -17.22
C ALA A 496 -1.89 3.75 -18.66
N THR A 497 -3.15 3.57 -19.09
CA THR A 497 -3.63 4.03 -20.41
C THR A 497 -3.69 5.56 -20.46
N GLU A 498 -4.15 6.22 -19.40
CA GLU A 498 -4.18 7.67 -19.33
C GLU A 498 -2.77 8.28 -19.29
N LEU A 499 -1.84 7.69 -18.53
CA LEU A 499 -0.44 8.10 -18.55
C LEU A 499 0.19 7.94 -19.94
N ALA A 500 -0.11 6.85 -20.65
CA ALA A 500 0.35 6.67 -22.02
C ALA A 500 -0.19 7.77 -22.95
N ARG A 501 -1.49 8.10 -22.84
CA ARG A 501 -2.13 9.19 -23.59
C ARG A 501 -1.51 10.56 -23.30
N LEU A 502 -1.11 10.81 -22.05
CA LEU A 502 -0.42 12.05 -21.67
C LEU A 502 0.99 12.12 -22.28
N VAL A 503 1.73 11.00 -22.30
CA VAL A 503 3.07 10.95 -22.91
C VAL A 503 3.01 11.01 -24.44
N GLU A 504 1.96 10.50 -25.07
CA GLU A 504 1.72 10.59 -26.52
C GLU A 504 1.61 12.03 -27.04
N GLN A 505 1.36 13.01 -26.17
CA GLN A 505 1.40 14.44 -26.52
C GLN A 505 2.83 14.92 -26.84
N PHE A 506 3.86 14.15 -26.43
CA PHE A 506 5.26 14.45 -26.68
C PHE A 506 5.84 13.49 -27.73
N ILE A 507 6.47 14.05 -28.75
CA ILE A 507 7.25 13.30 -29.74
C ILE A 507 8.60 12.97 -29.10
N ILE A 508 8.75 11.74 -28.63
CA ILE A 508 9.93 11.24 -27.91
C ILE A 508 10.86 10.40 -28.78
N ASP A 509 10.47 10.09 -30.02
CA ASP A 509 11.28 9.30 -30.95
C ASP A 509 11.03 9.73 -32.41
N ASN A 510 12.09 9.85 -33.21
CA ASN A 510 11.98 10.05 -34.65
C ASN A 510 11.85 8.68 -35.32
N GLY A 511 10.72 8.01 -35.09
CA GLY A 511 10.32 6.81 -35.83
C GLY A 511 11.38 5.71 -35.90
N THR A 512 11.58 4.98 -34.81
CA THR A 512 11.86 3.53 -34.87
C THR A 512 11.33 2.95 -33.56
N PRO A 513 10.40 1.98 -33.57
CA PRO A 513 9.97 1.35 -32.34
C PRO A 513 11.22 0.79 -31.66
N PRO A 514 11.46 1.02 -30.36
CA PRO A 514 12.50 0.28 -29.66
C PRO A 514 12.24 -1.21 -29.93
N PRO A 515 13.27 -2.00 -30.29
CA PRO A 515 13.08 -3.43 -30.43
C PRO A 515 12.40 -3.88 -29.14
N VAL A 516 11.22 -4.48 -29.27
CA VAL A 516 10.60 -5.18 -28.16
C VAL A 516 11.67 -6.16 -27.73
N ILE A 517 12.39 -5.84 -26.66
CA ILE A 517 13.23 -6.81 -25.98
C ILE A 517 12.18 -7.72 -25.37
N GLN A 518 11.72 -8.66 -26.19
CA GLN A 518 11.24 -9.94 -25.71
C GLN A 518 12.45 -10.47 -24.96
N HIS A 519 12.54 -10.13 -23.67
CA HIS A 519 13.10 -11.09 -22.75
C HIS A 519 12.39 -12.38 -23.13
N PRO A 520 13.11 -13.44 -23.52
CA PRO A 520 12.51 -14.74 -23.40
C PRO A 520 12.20 -14.81 -21.91
N VAL A 521 10.96 -14.51 -21.56
CA VAL A 521 10.30 -15.20 -20.48
C VAL A 521 10.48 -16.62 -20.95
N GLU A 522 11.55 -17.24 -20.46
CA GLU A 522 11.65 -18.67 -20.40
C GLU A 522 10.30 -19.02 -19.82
N ARG A 523 9.40 -19.45 -20.71
CA ARG A 523 8.19 -20.12 -20.33
C ARG A 523 8.78 -21.31 -19.60
N ARG A 524 9.02 -21.11 -18.31
CA ARG A 524 9.13 -22.17 -17.36
C ARG A 524 7.75 -22.76 -17.54
N ASN A 525 7.69 -23.75 -18.41
CA ASN A 525 6.57 -24.62 -18.53
C ASN A 525 6.40 -25.08 -17.09
N LEU A 526 5.49 -24.43 -16.39
CA LEU A 526 4.60 -25.06 -15.46
C LEU A 526 3.76 -26.00 -16.33
N ALA A 527 4.44 -26.96 -16.97
CA ALA A 527 3.93 -28.29 -17.08
C ALA A 527 3.47 -28.58 -15.67
N THR A 528 2.16 -28.53 -15.48
CA THR A 528 1.40 -29.53 -14.76
C THR A 528 2.34 -30.67 -14.35
N ARG A 529 3.05 -30.46 -13.25
CA ARG A 529 3.42 -31.58 -12.42
C ARG A 529 2.07 -31.92 -11.81
N PRO A 530 1.47 -33.08 -12.12
CA PRO A 530 0.56 -33.64 -11.14
C PRO A 530 1.34 -33.60 -9.83
N PHE A 531 0.68 -33.25 -8.72
CA PHE A 531 1.24 -33.52 -7.42
C PHE A 531 1.62 -35.01 -7.41
N ALA A 532 2.90 -35.30 -7.65
CA ALA A 532 3.48 -36.55 -7.28
C ALA A 532 3.38 -36.51 -5.76
N THR A 533 2.41 -37.25 -5.24
CA THR A 533 2.34 -37.60 -3.85
C THR A 533 3.73 -38.12 -3.48
N ALA A 534 4.52 -37.27 -2.83
CA ALA A 534 5.68 -37.77 -2.13
C ALA A 534 5.14 -38.86 -1.21
N PRO A 535 5.70 -40.08 -1.21
CA PRO A 535 5.33 -41.04 -0.19
C PRO A 535 5.66 -40.37 1.12
N VAL A 536 4.61 -40.02 1.88
CA VAL A 536 4.74 -39.63 3.27
C VAL A 536 5.54 -40.75 3.89
N LYS A 537 6.78 -40.46 4.31
CA LYS A 537 7.54 -41.37 5.15
C LYS A 537 6.62 -41.67 6.33
N GLN A 538 6.06 -42.88 6.34
CA GLN A 538 5.26 -43.38 7.43
C GLN A 538 6.11 -43.16 8.68
N ARG A 539 5.67 -42.22 9.51
CA ARG A 539 6.22 -42.03 10.83
C ARG A 539 6.03 -43.38 11.54
N ALA A 540 7.13 -44.00 11.92
CA ALA A 540 7.14 -45.31 12.55
C ALA A 540 6.10 -45.34 13.68
N LYS A 541 5.27 -46.39 13.69
CA LYS A 541 4.31 -46.68 14.77
C LYS A 541 5.03 -46.50 16.11
N PRO A 542 4.50 -45.71 17.05
CA PRO A 542 4.96 -45.82 18.43
C PRO A 542 4.64 -47.24 18.92
N ALA A 543 5.66 -47.90 19.47
CA ALA A 543 5.53 -49.21 20.11
C ALA A 543 4.45 -49.18 21.22
N PRO A 544 3.80 -50.31 21.53
CA PRO A 544 2.81 -50.34 22.60
C PRO A 544 3.49 -49.98 23.92
N VAL A 545 3.02 -48.91 24.56
CA VAL A 545 3.40 -48.56 25.91
C VAL A 545 2.84 -49.66 26.82
N VAL A 546 3.75 -50.51 27.30
CA VAL A 546 3.51 -51.44 28.40
C VAL A 546 3.05 -50.62 29.60
N ALA A 547 1.83 -50.91 30.06
CA ALA A 547 1.25 -50.34 31.28
C ALA A 547 2.18 -50.57 32.47
N LYS A 548 2.81 -49.50 32.96
CA LYS A 548 3.44 -49.46 34.29
C LYS A 548 2.77 -48.36 35.11
N GLY A 549 2.21 -48.77 36.24
CA GLY A 549 2.11 -47.96 37.44
C GLY A 549 0.90 -47.04 37.52
N LYS A 550 -0.08 -47.44 38.34
CA LYS A 550 -1.13 -46.57 38.87
C LYS A 550 -0.50 -45.38 39.62
N PRO A 551 -0.91 -44.12 39.38
CA PRO A 551 -0.75 -43.08 40.38
C PRO A 551 -1.90 -43.16 41.39
N LYS A 552 -1.52 -43.13 42.66
CA LYS A 552 -2.40 -43.09 43.83
C LYS A 552 -3.09 -41.73 43.85
N LEU A 553 -4.43 -41.71 43.84
CA LEU A 553 -5.20 -40.49 44.13
C LEU A 553 -4.87 -40.03 45.55
N VAL A 554 -4.31 -38.82 45.66
CA VAL A 554 -4.28 -38.07 46.92
C VAL A 554 -5.54 -37.23 46.94
N ALA A 555 -6.38 -37.47 47.95
CA ALA A 555 -7.55 -36.67 48.25
C ALA A 555 -7.11 -35.28 48.72
N ILE A 556 -7.62 -34.23 48.08
CA ILE A 556 -7.62 -32.88 48.65
C ILE A 556 -9.08 -32.58 49.02
N SER A 557 -9.37 -32.67 50.31
CA SER A 557 -10.50 -31.99 50.92
C SER A 557 -10.04 -30.62 51.39
N SER A 558 -10.72 -29.56 50.98
CA SER A 558 -11.26 -28.53 51.88
C SER A 558 -11.80 -27.36 51.05
N SER A 559 -13.07 -27.06 51.33
CA SER A 559 -13.73 -25.76 51.30
C SER A 559 -12.86 -24.53 51.03
N ASP A 560 -13.18 -23.78 49.98
CA ASP A 560 -13.54 -22.36 50.13
C ASP A 560 -14.27 -21.80 48.90
N PRO A 561 -15.34 -21.00 49.06
CA PRO A 561 -16.00 -20.26 47.98
C PRO A 561 -15.48 -18.81 47.94
N ALA A 562 -14.66 -18.49 46.95
CA ALA A 562 -14.34 -17.10 46.62
C ALA A 562 -14.15 -16.96 45.11
N TRP A 563 -14.49 -15.78 44.59
CA TRP A 563 -14.54 -15.35 43.17
C TRP A 563 -15.95 -15.30 42.55
N GLN A 564 -16.82 -14.53 43.21
CA GLN A 564 -17.66 -13.54 42.51
C GLN A 564 -16.79 -12.31 42.17
N GLU A 565 -17.10 -11.66 41.04
CA GLU A 565 -16.47 -10.46 40.46
C GLU A 565 -15.10 -10.66 39.80
N PHE A 566 -15.10 -10.93 38.49
CA PHE A 566 -14.56 -10.03 37.45
C PHE A 566 -15.02 -10.45 36.05
#